data_AF-A0A6L4AYP5-F1
#
_entry.id   AF-A0A6L4AYP5-F1
#
_cell.length_a   1.000
_cell.length_b   1.000
_cell.length_c   1.000
_cell.angle_alpha   90.00
_cell.angle_beta   90.00
_cell.angle_gamma   90.00
#
_symmetry.space_group_name_H-M   'P 1'
#
loop_
_entity.id
_entity.type
_entity.pdbx_description
1 polymer ?
#
loop_
_entity_poly.entity_id
_entity_poly.type
_entity_poly.pdbx_seq_one_letter_code
_entity_poly.pdbx_strand_id
1 'polypeptide(L)'
;MRFNADFRDALSENLGELPVIGTGLAWIVDGALASFMPASRGDLVSSVEGGLQSLGNPVGATVTLRTTIHHIATNKNLISRAAGGPYTPRFRAIFERARMTLESALNKIPILGHRGPHPEYNRVVYQRLRSAVDGLDGVAYREALERELVAIGQESATMGTVLNRLLTGE
;
A
#
# COMPACT_ATOMS: atom_id res chain seq x y z
N MET A 1 -12.36 -26.71 35.64
CA MET A 1 -11.89 -26.09 34.38
C MET A 1 -13.00 -25.20 33.82
N ARG A 2 -12.90 -23.89 34.08
CA ARG A 2 -13.68 -22.81 33.47
C ARG A 2 -12.82 -21.54 33.52
N PHE A 3 -12.78 -20.82 32.39
CA PHE A 3 -12.27 -19.46 32.23
C PHE A 3 -13.11 -18.48 33.08
N ASN A 4 -12.53 -17.40 33.63
CA ASN A 4 -12.64 -16.03 33.06
C ASN A 4 -11.93 -14.95 33.93
N ALA A 5 -11.59 -13.84 33.26
CA ALA A 5 -11.30 -12.48 33.75
C ALA A 5 -9.97 -12.21 34.50
N ASP A 6 -9.07 -11.45 33.84
CA ASP A 6 -8.49 -10.19 34.37
C ASP A 6 -7.34 -9.69 33.46
N PHE A 7 -7.67 -8.87 32.46
CA PHE A 7 -6.68 -8.16 31.64
C PHE A 7 -7.17 -6.73 31.33
N ARG A 8 -7.63 -6.01 32.36
CA ARG A 8 -8.06 -4.60 32.25
C ARG A 8 -7.34 -3.60 33.13
N ASP A 9 -6.42 -4.02 34.01
CA ASP A 9 -5.88 -3.13 35.06
C ASP A 9 -4.40 -2.74 34.90
N ALA A 10 -3.82 -2.80 33.70
CA ALA A 10 -2.37 -2.57 33.56
C ALA A 10 -1.95 -1.48 32.56
N LEU A 11 -2.76 -0.46 32.30
CA LEU A 11 -2.36 0.68 31.43
C LEU A 11 -2.92 2.04 31.89
N SER A 12 -2.90 2.33 33.20
CA SER A 12 -2.92 3.71 33.68
C SER A 12 -1.61 4.01 34.36
N GLU A 13 -0.78 4.82 33.71
CA GLU A 13 0.05 5.89 34.27
C GLU A 13 1.28 6.15 33.38
N ASN A 14 1.57 7.42 33.16
CA ASN A 14 2.72 8.01 32.45
C ASN A 14 2.75 7.95 30.91
N LEU A 15 2.19 8.99 30.29
CA LEU A 15 2.87 9.70 29.19
C LEU A 15 2.62 11.21 29.30
N GLY A 16 3.71 11.96 29.46
CA GLY A 16 3.74 13.41 29.45
C GLY A 16 3.48 14.01 28.06
N GLU A 17 3.14 15.30 28.07
CA GLU A 17 2.70 16.10 26.94
C GLU A 17 3.77 16.28 25.84
N LEU A 18 3.37 16.14 24.56
CA LEU A 18 4.14 16.53 23.37
C LEU A 18 3.21 17.15 22.31
N PRO A 19 3.72 18.04 21.43
CA PRO A 19 2.94 19.15 20.87
C PRO A 19 1.98 18.73 19.76
N VAL A 20 0.81 19.39 19.76
CA VAL A 20 -0.23 19.26 18.73
C VAL A 20 0.21 20.00 17.46
N ILE A 21 0.48 19.26 16.40
CA ILE A 21 0.56 19.80 15.03
C ILE A 21 -0.28 18.89 14.12
N GLY A 22 -1.47 19.32 13.75
CA GLY A 22 -2.36 18.60 12.83
C GLY A 22 -3.25 17.56 13.53
N THR A 23 -4.54 17.56 13.18
CA THR A 23 -5.58 16.75 13.80
C THR A 23 -5.43 15.26 13.47
N GLY A 24 -4.70 14.51 14.30
CA GLY A 24 -4.75 13.06 14.28
C GLY A 24 -3.72 12.40 15.18
N LEU A 25 -4.15 11.84 16.31
CA LEU A 25 -3.36 10.91 17.11
C LEU A 25 -3.45 9.52 16.48
N ALA A 26 -2.32 8.88 16.21
CA ALA A 26 -2.24 7.48 15.81
C ALA A 26 -2.09 6.59 17.06
N TRP A 27 -2.86 5.50 17.13
CA TRP A 27 -2.70 4.44 18.13
C TRP A 27 -2.53 3.10 17.43
N ILE A 28 -1.68 2.22 17.98
CA ILE A 28 -1.55 0.83 17.53
C ILE A 28 -2.54 -0.02 18.34
N VAL A 29 -3.43 -0.72 17.63
CA VAL A 29 -4.23 -1.82 18.18
C VAL A 29 -4.03 -3.02 17.25
N ASP A 30 -3.59 -4.16 17.79
CA ASP A 30 -3.40 -5.44 17.08
C ASP A 30 -2.63 -5.38 15.74
N GLY A 31 -1.56 -4.59 15.67
CA GLY A 31 -0.59 -4.67 14.58
C GLY A 31 -1.05 -4.16 13.21
N ALA A 32 -2.16 -3.41 13.14
CA ALA A 32 -2.65 -2.77 11.91
C ALA A 32 -2.56 -1.24 11.98
N LEU A 33 -2.05 -0.61 10.91
CA LEU A 33 -2.09 0.85 10.74
C LEU A 33 -3.52 1.28 10.37
N ALA A 34 -4.23 1.89 11.31
CA ALA A 34 -5.50 2.55 11.04
C ALA A 34 -5.29 4.08 10.97
N SER A 35 -5.62 4.68 9.83
CA SER A 35 -5.75 6.14 9.70
C SER A 35 -7.22 6.51 9.71
N PHE A 36 -7.66 7.22 10.75
CA PHE A 36 -9.03 7.72 10.85
C PHE A 36 -9.06 9.13 10.26
N MET A 37 -9.46 9.28 9.00
CA MET A 37 -9.87 10.58 8.48
C MET A 37 -11.37 10.72 8.67
N PRO A 38 -11.86 11.74 9.39
CA PRO A 38 -13.29 12.00 9.45
C PRO A 38 -13.73 12.55 8.09
N ALA A 39 -14.25 11.68 7.23
CA ALA A 39 -15.10 12.11 6.14
C ALA A 39 -16.41 12.63 6.77
N SER A 40 -16.67 13.91 6.56
CA SER A 40 -17.91 14.56 6.96
C SER A 40 -19.13 13.81 6.41
N ARG A 41 -19.91 13.25 7.35
CA ARG A 41 -21.34 12.93 7.28
C ARG A 41 -21.76 11.95 6.16
N GLY A 42 -21.81 10.66 6.48
CA GLY A 42 -22.69 9.74 5.74
C GLY A 42 -22.47 8.24 5.85
N ASP A 43 -21.23 7.76 6.05
CA ASP A 43 -20.94 6.35 5.75
C ASP A 43 -20.75 5.49 7.02
N LEU A 44 -21.62 4.48 7.16
CA LEU A 44 -21.45 3.39 8.11
C LEU A 44 -20.48 2.37 7.51
N VAL A 45 -19.39 2.07 8.23
CA VAL A 45 -18.42 1.05 7.83
C VAL A 45 -18.73 -0.25 8.56
N SER A 46 -18.95 -1.34 7.82
CA SER A 46 -19.04 -2.71 8.35
C SER A 46 -17.84 -3.51 7.85
N SER A 47 -17.06 -4.06 8.79
CA SER A 47 -15.97 -4.99 8.50
C SER A 47 -16.52 -6.39 8.26
N VAL A 48 -16.20 -6.99 7.11
CA VAL A 48 -16.31 -8.43 6.88
C VAL A 48 -14.95 -8.92 6.38
N GLU A 49 -14.39 -9.92 7.06
CA GLU A 49 -13.22 -10.67 6.60
C GLU A 49 -13.46 -11.21 5.19
N GLY A 50 -12.61 -10.79 4.24
CA GLY A 50 -12.76 -11.10 2.80
C GLY A 50 -13.24 -9.92 1.94
N GLY A 51 -13.68 -8.82 2.57
CA GLY A 51 -13.60 -7.45 2.06
C GLY A 51 -14.38 -7.06 0.81
N LEU A 52 -15.71 -7.23 0.80
CA LEU A 52 -16.59 -6.50 -0.13
C LEU A 52 -16.75 -5.06 0.38
N GLN A 53 -16.20 -4.07 -0.32
CA GLN A 53 -16.45 -2.66 0.01
C GLN A 53 -17.48 -2.09 -0.97
N SER A 54 -18.69 -1.83 -0.46
CA SER A 54 -19.74 -1.14 -1.19
C SER A 54 -19.59 0.36 -0.94
N LEU A 55 -19.05 1.09 -1.91
CA LEU A 55 -19.11 2.56 -1.89
C LEU A 55 -20.52 2.95 -2.39
N GLY A 56 -21.38 3.34 -1.45
CA GLY A 56 -22.74 3.74 -1.76
C GLY A 56 -22.76 5.02 -2.60
N ASN A 57 -23.50 5.01 -3.70
CA ASN A 57 -23.92 6.21 -4.43
C ASN A 57 -25.45 6.15 -4.51
N PRO A 58 -26.22 7.24 -4.29
CA PRO A 58 -27.69 7.19 -4.18
C PRO A 58 -28.44 6.91 -5.50
N VAL A 59 -27.78 6.32 -6.49
CA VAL A 59 -28.39 5.86 -7.75
C VAL A 59 -28.07 4.38 -7.94
N GLY A 60 -28.71 3.51 -7.13
CA GLY A 60 -29.10 2.13 -7.47
C GLY A 60 -28.07 1.12 -8.02
N ALA A 61 -26.78 1.42 -8.09
CA ALA A 61 -25.76 0.53 -8.63
C ALA A 61 -24.72 0.23 -7.55
N THR A 62 -24.86 -0.91 -6.88
CA THR A 62 -23.81 -1.47 -6.02
C THR A 62 -22.62 -1.85 -6.91
N VAL A 63 -21.58 -1.02 -6.94
CA VAL A 63 -20.31 -1.40 -7.57
C VAL A 63 -19.53 -2.27 -6.59
N THR A 64 -19.59 -3.59 -6.79
CA THR A 64 -18.76 -4.53 -6.04
C THR A 64 -17.32 -4.48 -6.55
N LEU A 65 -16.45 -3.76 -5.85
CA LEU A 65 -15.03 -3.75 -6.13
C LEU A 65 -14.33 -4.93 -5.44
N ARG A 66 -13.44 -5.62 -6.18
CA ARG A 66 -12.61 -6.70 -5.63
C ARG A 66 -11.27 -6.14 -5.18
N THR A 67 -10.85 -6.50 -3.97
CA THR A 67 -9.49 -6.22 -3.48
C THR A 67 -8.55 -7.34 -3.91
N THR A 68 -7.42 -6.98 -4.53
CA THR A 68 -6.40 -7.95 -4.98
C THR A 68 -5.03 -7.53 -4.46
N ILE A 69 -4.21 -8.50 -4.03
CA ILE A 69 -2.80 -8.22 -3.71
C ILE A 69 -2.03 -7.98 -5.01
N HIS A 70 -1.51 -6.77 -5.13
CA HIS A 70 -0.76 -6.28 -6.27
C HIS A 70 0.74 -6.22 -5.97
N HIS A 71 1.59 -6.53 -6.97
CA HIS A 71 3.03 -6.34 -6.85
C HIS A 71 3.42 -4.96 -7.38
N ILE A 72 3.98 -4.09 -6.54
CA ILE A 72 4.42 -2.74 -6.95
C ILE A 72 5.39 -2.85 -8.13
N ALA A 73 6.46 -3.62 -7.96
CA ALA A 73 7.39 -4.02 -9.01
C ALA A 73 7.01 -5.43 -9.49
N THR A 74 6.53 -5.55 -10.73
CA THR A 74 6.02 -6.84 -11.25
C THR A 74 7.10 -7.91 -11.35
N ASN A 75 6.72 -9.15 -11.00
CA ASN A 75 7.51 -10.37 -11.24
C ASN A 75 7.07 -11.11 -12.52
N LYS A 76 6.00 -10.66 -13.22
CA LYS A 76 5.37 -11.41 -14.33
C LYS A 76 5.66 -10.86 -15.73
N ASN A 77 6.15 -9.63 -15.87
CA ASN A 77 6.49 -9.05 -17.17
C ASN A 77 7.91 -9.43 -17.63
N LEU A 78 8.07 -10.68 -18.08
CA LEU A 78 9.34 -11.21 -18.60
C LEU A 78 9.51 -11.02 -20.11
N ILE A 79 8.43 -10.85 -20.87
CA ILE A 79 8.42 -10.90 -22.34
C ILE A 79 7.98 -9.57 -22.97
N SER A 80 6.91 -8.96 -22.43
CA SER A 80 6.26 -7.83 -23.11
C SER A 80 7.13 -6.57 -23.08
N ARG A 81 7.26 -5.94 -24.26
CA ARG A 81 7.98 -4.66 -24.43
C ARG A 81 7.07 -3.44 -24.31
N ALA A 82 5.79 -3.64 -24.01
CA ALA A 82 4.83 -2.55 -23.85
C ALA A 82 5.31 -1.51 -22.83
N ALA A 83 5.10 -0.23 -23.17
CA ALA A 83 5.60 0.93 -22.43
C ALA A 83 7.11 0.87 -22.10
N GLY A 84 7.92 0.17 -22.89
CA GLY A 84 9.38 0.09 -22.69
C GLY A 84 9.87 -1.08 -21.84
N GLY A 85 9.04 -2.10 -21.57
CA GLY A 85 9.45 -3.35 -20.91
C GLY A 85 10.43 -4.21 -21.73
N PRO A 86 10.73 -5.45 -21.30
CA PRO A 86 10.18 -6.16 -20.14
C PRO A 86 10.67 -5.59 -18.80
N TYR A 87 9.79 -5.58 -17.81
CA TYR A 87 10.03 -4.91 -16.53
C TYR A 87 10.53 -5.83 -15.43
N THR A 88 10.15 -7.11 -15.39
CA THR A 88 10.62 -8.06 -14.38
C THR A 88 12.16 -8.12 -14.27
N PRO A 89 12.94 -8.30 -15.36
CA PRO A 89 14.40 -8.36 -15.24
C PRO A 89 15.00 -7.04 -14.74
N ARG A 90 14.38 -5.91 -15.08
CA ARG A 90 14.84 -4.58 -14.65
C ARG A 90 14.58 -4.33 -13.17
N PHE A 91 13.39 -4.70 -12.68
CA PHE A 91 13.07 -4.65 -11.26
C PHE A 91 13.95 -5.60 -10.46
N ARG A 92 14.18 -6.82 -10.97
CA ARG A 92 15.07 -7.80 -10.34
C ARG A 92 16.47 -7.22 -10.09
N ALA A 93 17.06 -6.56 -11.08
CA ALA A 93 18.36 -5.91 -10.92
C ALA A 93 18.39 -4.84 -9.81
N ILE A 94 17.31 -4.07 -9.65
CA ILE A 94 17.19 -3.08 -8.57
C ILE A 94 17.12 -3.77 -7.20
N PHE A 95 16.27 -4.80 -7.07
CA PHE A 95 16.03 -5.51 -5.82
C PHE A 95 17.24 -6.33 -5.36
N GLU A 96 17.91 -7.04 -6.28
CA GLU A 96 19.08 -7.86 -5.97
C GLU A 96 20.23 -7.02 -5.41
N ARG A 97 20.45 -5.79 -5.93
CA ARG A 97 21.45 -4.85 -5.38
C ARG A 97 21.14 -4.43 -3.95
N ALA A 98 19.86 -4.38 -3.56
CA ALA A 98 19.42 -4.14 -2.18
C ALA A 98 19.40 -5.42 -1.31
N ARG A 99 19.80 -6.59 -1.85
CA ARG A 99 19.62 -7.91 -1.23
C ARG A 99 18.16 -8.22 -0.88
N MET A 100 17.23 -7.73 -1.70
CA MET A 100 15.79 -7.96 -1.60
C MET A 100 15.32 -8.87 -2.74
N THR A 101 14.12 -9.44 -2.60
CA THR A 101 13.46 -10.21 -3.66
C THR A 101 12.18 -9.53 -4.10
N LEU A 102 11.73 -9.78 -5.34
CA LEU A 102 10.43 -9.28 -5.82
C LEU A 102 9.24 -9.87 -5.04
N GLU A 103 9.45 -10.92 -4.25
CA GLU A 103 8.44 -11.51 -3.38
C GLU A 103 8.33 -10.85 -2.00
N SER A 104 9.20 -9.87 -1.71
CA SER A 104 9.20 -9.11 -0.45
C SER A 104 7.81 -8.57 -0.11
N ALA A 105 7.46 -8.58 1.17
CA ALA A 105 6.20 -8.03 1.66
C ALA A 105 6.05 -6.54 1.32
N LEU A 106 7.15 -5.76 1.34
CA LEU A 106 7.15 -4.35 0.95
C LEU A 106 6.83 -4.12 -0.54
N ASN A 107 6.95 -5.16 -1.37
CA ASN A 107 6.59 -5.10 -2.78
C ASN A 107 5.12 -5.48 -3.04
N LYS A 108 4.31 -5.74 -2.00
CA LYS A 108 2.93 -6.23 -2.11
C LYS A 108 1.96 -5.29 -1.40
N ILE A 109 0.91 -4.90 -2.10
CA ILE A 109 -0.12 -3.99 -1.57
C ILE A 109 -1.53 -4.46 -1.97
N PRO A 110 -2.54 -4.33 -1.10
CA PRO A 110 -3.92 -4.54 -1.49
C PRO A 110 -4.42 -3.37 -2.35
N ILE A 111 -5.01 -3.67 -3.50
CA ILE A 111 -5.62 -2.68 -4.40
C ILE A 111 -7.09 -3.02 -4.59
N LEU A 112 -7.95 -2.07 -4.23
CA LEU A 112 -9.38 -2.12 -4.51
C LEU A 112 -9.63 -1.78 -5.99
N GLY A 113 -10.36 -2.63 -6.70
CA GLY A 113 -10.74 -2.37 -8.09
C GLY A 113 -9.61 -2.57 -9.11
N HIS A 114 -8.59 -3.38 -8.78
CA HIS A 114 -7.46 -3.67 -9.68
C HIS A 114 -7.92 -4.20 -11.04
N ARG A 115 -7.39 -3.63 -12.12
CA ARG A 115 -7.59 -4.07 -13.51
C ARG A 115 -6.24 -4.23 -14.19
N GLY A 116 -5.95 -5.44 -14.68
CA GLY A 116 -4.72 -5.73 -15.43
C GLY A 116 -4.95 -5.86 -16.94
N PRO A 117 -3.90 -5.88 -17.78
CA PRO A 117 -2.50 -5.49 -17.55
C PRO A 117 -2.28 -3.97 -17.65
N HIS A 118 -1.26 -3.43 -16.95
CA HIS A 118 -0.97 -1.98 -16.87
C HIS A 118 0.52 -1.67 -17.17
N PRO A 119 0.92 -1.61 -18.46
CA PRO A 119 2.33 -1.40 -18.82
C PRO A 119 2.86 0.00 -18.40
N GLU A 120 2.02 1.02 -18.42
CA GLU A 120 2.36 2.40 -18.05
C GLU A 120 2.68 2.52 -16.55
N TYR A 121 1.93 1.83 -15.69
CA TYR A 121 2.24 1.74 -14.27
C TYR A 121 3.65 1.17 -14.05
N ASN A 122 4.01 0.08 -14.74
CA ASN A 122 5.34 -0.51 -14.62
C ASN A 122 6.45 0.46 -15.06
N ARG A 123 6.20 1.25 -16.10
CA ARG A 123 7.13 2.30 -16.55
C ARG A 123 7.35 3.36 -15.48
N VAL A 124 6.28 3.89 -14.90
CA VAL A 124 6.36 4.95 -13.88
C VAL A 124 7.04 4.42 -12.62
N VAL A 125 6.65 3.25 -12.13
CA VAL A 125 7.29 2.61 -10.96
C VAL A 125 8.78 2.38 -11.20
N TYR A 126 9.16 1.85 -12.38
CA TYR A 126 10.58 1.64 -12.69
C TYR A 126 11.39 2.93 -12.67
N GLN A 127 10.86 4.01 -13.26
CA GLN A 127 11.53 5.31 -13.27
C GLN A 127 11.71 5.86 -11.86
N ARG A 128 10.68 5.78 -11.01
CA ARG A 128 10.74 6.23 -9.62
C ARG A 128 11.74 5.45 -8.80
N LEU A 129 11.65 4.11 -8.81
CA LEU A 129 12.58 3.26 -8.08
C LEU A 129 14.02 3.47 -8.55
N ARG A 130 14.24 3.60 -9.87
CA ARG A 130 15.58 3.86 -10.40
C ARG A 130 16.13 5.21 -9.96
N SER A 131 15.30 6.26 -9.95
CA SER A 131 15.69 7.60 -9.50
C SER A 131 15.98 7.64 -8.00
N ALA A 132 15.18 6.94 -7.18
CA ALA A 132 15.34 6.93 -5.73
C ALA A 132 16.67 6.32 -5.27
N VAL A 133 17.19 5.37 -6.04
CA VAL A 133 18.41 4.62 -5.72
C VAL A 133 19.64 5.09 -6.53
N ASP A 134 19.50 6.13 -7.33
CA ASP A 134 20.58 6.61 -8.20
C ASP A 134 21.74 7.18 -7.39
N GLY A 135 22.97 6.81 -7.76
CA GLY A 135 24.18 7.19 -7.02
C GLY A 135 24.34 6.60 -5.62
N LEU A 136 23.40 5.78 -5.14
CA LEU A 136 23.47 5.14 -3.83
C LEU A 136 24.06 3.73 -3.88
N ASP A 137 24.55 3.26 -2.73
CA ASP A 137 25.05 1.89 -2.55
C ASP A 137 24.82 1.37 -1.11
N GLY A 138 25.00 0.05 -0.94
CA GLY A 138 24.95 -0.61 0.36
C GLY A 138 23.66 -0.36 1.14
N VAL A 139 23.79 0.05 2.40
CA VAL A 139 22.65 0.30 3.30
C VAL A 139 21.79 1.46 2.78
N ALA A 140 22.41 2.56 2.32
CA ALA A 140 21.67 3.72 1.81
C ALA A 140 20.81 3.38 0.58
N TYR A 141 21.31 2.53 -0.32
CA TYR A 141 20.54 2.03 -1.46
C TYR A 141 19.30 1.25 -1.01
N ARG A 142 19.48 0.32 -0.07
CA ARG A 142 18.36 -0.49 0.45
C ARG A 142 17.31 0.38 1.12
N GLU A 143 17.72 1.27 2.01
CA GLU A 143 16.77 2.15 2.70
C GLU A 143 16.04 3.08 1.74
N ALA A 144 16.71 3.61 0.72
CA ALA A 144 16.05 4.42 -0.30
C ALA A 144 15.04 3.61 -1.11
N LEU A 145 15.37 2.36 -1.47
CA LEU A 145 14.45 1.46 -2.16
C LEU A 145 13.21 1.15 -1.31
N GLU A 146 13.39 0.81 -0.04
CA GLU A 146 12.30 0.51 0.89
C GLU A 146 11.39 1.73 1.10
N ARG A 147 11.96 2.92 1.30
CA ARG A 147 11.20 4.17 1.42
C ARG A 147 10.37 4.45 0.18
N GLU A 148 10.95 4.31 -1.01
CA GLU A 148 10.22 4.57 -2.26
C GLU A 148 9.14 3.53 -2.51
N LEU A 149 9.35 2.25 -2.17
CA LEU A 149 8.31 1.22 -2.22
C LEU A 149 7.12 1.57 -1.32
N VAL A 150 7.37 2.05 -0.10
CA VAL A 150 6.30 2.51 0.81
C VAL A 150 5.54 3.69 0.20
N ALA A 151 6.25 4.71 -0.31
CA ALA A 151 5.62 5.89 -0.93
C ALA A 151 4.76 5.52 -2.15
N ILE A 152 5.30 4.67 -3.05
CA ILE A 152 4.56 4.14 -4.21
C ILE A 152 3.36 3.33 -3.75
N GLY A 153 3.51 2.51 -2.71
CA GLY A 153 2.44 1.68 -2.16
C GLY A 153 1.27 2.51 -1.63
N GLN A 154 1.58 3.56 -0.86
CA GLN A 154 0.59 4.51 -0.35
C GLN A 154 -0.14 5.23 -1.48
N GLU A 155 0.59 5.74 -2.47
CA GLU A 155 -0.04 6.41 -3.61
C GLU A 155 -0.94 5.43 -4.38
N SER A 156 -0.45 4.23 -4.67
CA SER A 156 -1.19 3.21 -5.43
C SER A 156 -2.48 2.76 -4.74
N ALA A 157 -2.47 2.68 -3.40
CA ALA A 157 -3.64 2.33 -2.60
C ALA A 157 -4.61 3.51 -2.37
N THR A 158 -4.18 4.74 -2.60
CA THR A 158 -5.01 5.94 -2.40
C THR A 158 -5.85 6.19 -3.66
N MET A 159 -7.17 6.10 -3.53
CA MET A 159 -8.09 6.29 -4.66
C MET A 159 -7.91 7.64 -5.35
N GLY A 160 -7.91 7.62 -6.68
CA GLY A 160 -7.81 8.83 -7.49
C GLY A 160 -6.41 9.47 -7.53
N THR A 161 -5.35 8.82 -7.03
CA THR A 161 -3.98 9.23 -7.37
C THR A 161 -3.63 8.80 -8.79
N VAL A 162 -2.49 9.29 -9.30
CA VAL A 162 -2.01 8.90 -10.63
C VAL A 162 -1.72 7.40 -10.66
N LEU A 163 -0.98 6.87 -9.69
CA LEU A 163 -0.66 5.44 -9.66
C LEU A 163 -1.88 4.55 -9.45
N ASN A 164 -2.83 4.96 -8.61
CA ASN A 164 -4.07 4.20 -8.42
C ASN A 164 -4.87 4.10 -9.72
N ARG A 165 -5.09 5.23 -10.41
CA ARG A 165 -5.79 5.26 -11.70
C ARG A 165 -5.17 4.34 -12.75
N LEU A 166 -3.83 4.29 -12.81
CA LEU A 166 -3.13 3.36 -13.71
C LEU A 166 -3.36 1.88 -13.37
N LEU A 167 -3.70 1.56 -12.13
CA LEU A 167 -4.03 0.20 -11.67
C LEU A 167 -5.52 -0.12 -11.76
N THR A 168 -6.40 0.89 -11.71
CA THR A 168 -7.86 0.71 -11.65
C THR A 168 -8.57 1.09 -12.96
N GLY A 169 -7.86 1.67 -13.93
CA GLY A 169 -8.41 2.04 -15.24
C GLY A 169 -9.35 3.25 -15.20
N GLU A 170 -9.14 4.16 -14.24
CA GLU A 170 -9.91 5.40 -14.05
C GLU A 170 -9.22 6.63 -14.67
#